data_AF-A0A2E3C662-F1
#
_entry.id   AF-A0A2E3C662-F1
#
_cell.length_a   1.000
_cell.length_b   1.000
_cell.length_c   1.000
_cell.angle_alpha   90.00
_cell.angle_beta   90.00
_cell.angle_gamma   90.00
#
_symmetry.space_group_name_H-M   'P 1'
#
loop_
_entity.id
_entity.type
_entity.pdbx_description
1 polymer ?
#
loop_
_entity_poly.entity_id
_entity_poly.type
_entity_poly.pdbx_seq_one_letter_code
_entity_poly.pdbx_strand_id
1 'polypeptide(L)'
;MAADTSNLLYIGAILSVALGAMSLRIIRKNKDLEWNEALAARIICWMFIGKGIQNAAVANMQDTSVDIWQFYAQLSSGLDNLFTGTIIALALIYPVPLLRNEKQVKIGFSIVFGFIVYVMLLEVSGNPYTVFELPGIVYWIAMLCWSTMYLKFRLIDPGNSNDSTDNIAMVSGLFLTLLMGHIWMWWPGMLLQSNYFYFFDLGGGPMTSMTWDYLWNASYTICIVTGIMLLSVEIYQYSKGNGSKLLYLIVPYFILGAIGYIVYSAPETTVSHTRGTNDTLASIWNLLTSQLHFTVMRPMIAMFVLLKFGLFNINEDTKPMAKIMTIILIVVATSAILELIQSIVPINQMISAALLGIIIALGIGWEERSFDRLASNKSNVRVGVGKRWFPNVFISQKTLERLDFICLVYILVIFLISFIVWQTDMLVTVMLERYAEAGGVG
;
A
#
# COMPACT_ATOMS: atom_id res chain seq x y z
N MET A 1 -12.51 22.97 -14.31
CA MET A 1 -11.06 22.74 -14.14
C MET A 1 -10.98 21.40 -13.42
N ALA A 2 -10.92 20.31 -14.18
CA ALA A 2 -10.97 18.96 -13.65
C ALA A 2 -9.67 18.66 -12.89
N ALA A 3 -9.76 17.91 -11.80
CA ALA A 3 -8.60 17.49 -11.04
C ALA A 3 -7.72 16.58 -11.91
N ASP A 4 -6.50 17.02 -12.16
CA ASP A 4 -5.50 16.21 -12.84
C ASP A 4 -5.08 15.08 -11.89
N THR A 5 -5.39 13.83 -12.26
CA THR A 5 -5.00 12.62 -11.50
C THR A 5 -3.51 12.60 -11.21
N SER A 6 -2.72 13.23 -12.09
CA SER A 6 -1.27 13.39 -11.98
C SER A 6 -0.86 14.18 -10.73
N ASN A 7 -1.61 15.22 -10.34
CA ASN A 7 -1.28 16.05 -9.18
C ASN A 7 -1.31 15.24 -7.87
N LEU A 8 -2.36 14.45 -7.67
CA LEU A 8 -2.48 13.62 -6.46
C LEU A 8 -1.38 12.55 -6.40
N LEU A 9 -0.98 12.00 -7.54
CA LEU A 9 0.13 11.06 -7.63
C LEU A 9 1.47 11.71 -7.27
N TYR A 10 1.75 12.93 -7.74
CA TYR A 10 2.94 13.69 -7.35
C TYR A 10 2.97 14.04 -5.86
N ILE A 11 1.82 14.44 -5.30
CA ILE A 11 1.68 14.69 -3.87
C ILE A 11 1.96 13.41 -3.08
N GLY A 12 1.36 12.29 -3.47
CA GLY A 12 1.58 10.98 -2.86
C GLY A 12 3.03 10.49 -3.00
N ALA A 13 3.70 10.84 -4.10
CA ALA A 13 5.11 10.53 -4.34
C ALA A 13 6.02 11.24 -3.33
N ILE A 14 5.90 12.56 -3.23
CA ILE A 14 6.67 13.39 -2.30
C ILE A 14 6.43 12.93 -0.86
N LEU A 15 5.16 12.71 -0.50
CA LEU A 15 4.79 12.23 0.82
C LEU A 15 5.48 10.90 1.16
N SER A 16 5.35 9.91 0.29
CA SER A 16 5.88 8.56 0.54
C SER A 16 7.41 8.56 0.65
N VAL A 17 8.11 9.25 -0.26
CA VAL A 17 9.57 9.37 -0.19
C VAL A 17 10.02 10.11 1.06
N ALA A 18 9.39 11.24 1.38
CA ALA A 18 9.75 12.04 2.56
C ALA A 18 9.56 11.25 3.85
N LEU A 19 8.41 10.60 4.03
CA LEU A 19 8.13 9.77 5.21
C LEU A 19 9.08 8.58 5.31
N GLY A 20 9.32 7.87 4.21
CA GLY A 20 10.21 6.72 4.19
C GLY A 20 11.65 7.10 4.52
N ALA A 21 12.18 8.17 3.91
CA ALA A 21 13.54 8.65 4.15
C ALA A 21 13.72 9.19 5.58
N MET A 22 12.74 9.96 6.08
CA MET A 22 12.78 10.50 7.43
C MET A 22 12.71 9.40 8.49
N SER A 23 11.77 8.46 8.34
CA SER A 23 11.64 7.30 9.22
C SER A 23 12.92 6.47 9.22
N LEU A 24 13.51 6.21 8.05
CA LEU A 24 14.74 5.43 7.93
C LEU A 24 15.90 6.07 8.71
N ARG A 25 16.03 7.40 8.65
CA ARG A 25 17.05 8.14 9.41
C ARG A 25 16.84 8.01 10.92
N ILE A 26 15.60 8.04 11.40
CA ILE A 26 15.27 7.85 12.82
C ILE A 26 15.59 6.40 13.24
N ILE A 27 15.13 5.42 12.49
CA ILE A 27 15.30 3.99 12.79
C ILE A 27 16.79 3.60 12.83
N ARG A 28 17.62 4.15 11.93
CA ARG A 28 19.07 3.91 11.95
C ARG A 28 19.77 4.37 13.24
N LYS A 29 19.20 5.35 13.94
CA LYS A 29 19.71 5.83 15.23
C LYS A 29 19.23 4.99 16.42
N ASN A 30 18.16 4.22 16.26
CA ASN A 30 17.57 3.43 17.33
C ASN A 30 18.16 2.01 17.35
N LYS A 31 18.92 1.69 18.40
CA LYS A 31 19.59 0.40 18.57
C LYS A 31 18.86 -0.57 19.50
N ASP A 32 17.89 -0.08 20.27
CA ASP A 32 17.21 -0.85 21.32
C ASP A 32 15.95 -1.58 20.83
N LEU A 33 15.69 -1.58 19.53
CA LEU A 33 14.55 -2.26 18.94
C LEU A 33 14.82 -3.76 18.85
N GLU A 34 13.77 -4.54 19.09
CA GLU A 34 13.80 -5.98 18.88
C GLU A 34 14.02 -6.32 17.41
N TRP A 35 14.61 -7.49 17.12
CA TRP A 35 15.09 -7.83 15.78
C TRP A 35 14.02 -7.75 14.68
N ASN A 36 12.79 -8.20 14.98
CA ASN A 36 11.69 -8.23 14.00
C ASN A 36 11.08 -6.84 13.82
N GLU A 37 10.99 -6.05 14.89
CA GLU A 37 10.52 -4.67 14.87
C GLU A 37 11.51 -3.79 14.10
N ALA A 38 12.82 -3.95 14.33
CA ALA A 38 13.88 -3.26 13.61
C ALA A 38 13.86 -3.59 12.11
N LEU A 39 13.68 -4.86 11.74
CA LEU A 39 13.52 -5.27 10.35
C LEU A 39 12.24 -4.70 9.73
N ALA A 40 11.10 -4.85 10.40
CA ALA A 40 9.81 -4.36 9.93
C ALA A 40 9.85 -2.85 9.67
N ALA A 41 10.43 -2.08 10.60
CA ALA A 41 10.57 -0.64 10.46
C ALA A 41 11.36 -0.25 9.21
N ARG A 42 12.50 -0.91 8.94
CA ARG A 42 13.33 -0.64 7.74
C ARG A 42 12.62 -1.05 6.45
N ILE A 43 11.96 -2.20 6.45
CA ILE A 43 11.18 -2.69 5.30
C ILE A 43 10.06 -1.70 4.96
N ILE A 44 9.32 -1.23 5.97
CA ILE A 44 8.28 -0.20 5.79
C ILE A 44 8.87 1.07 5.17
N CYS A 45 10.05 1.52 5.61
CA CYS A 45 10.69 2.71 5.05
C CYS A 45 11.02 2.55 3.56
N TRP A 46 11.67 1.43 3.20
CA TRP A 46 12.02 1.17 1.80
C TRP A 46 10.80 0.92 0.92
N MET A 47 9.75 0.31 1.47
CA MET A 47 8.46 0.16 0.80
C MET A 47 7.89 1.52 0.39
N PHE A 48 7.93 2.54 1.27
CA PHE A 48 7.43 3.89 0.92
C PHE A 48 8.36 4.69 0.03
N ILE A 49 9.68 4.54 0.17
CA ILE A 49 10.62 5.16 -0.78
C ILE A 49 10.35 4.61 -2.19
N GLY A 50 10.25 3.29 -2.33
CA GLY A 50 9.93 2.64 -3.60
C GLY A 50 8.57 3.06 -4.15
N LYS A 51 7.52 3.02 -3.32
CA LYS A 51 6.17 3.41 -3.74
C LYS A 51 6.06 4.89 -4.10
N GLY A 52 6.84 5.76 -3.45
CA GLY A 52 6.89 7.17 -3.78
C GLY A 52 7.50 7.43 -5.17
N ILE A 53 8.61 6.77 -5.48
CA ILE A 53 9.21 6.83 -6.83
C ILE A 53 8.25 6.23 -7.87
N GLN A 54 7.57 5.14 -7.53
CA GLN A 54 6.58 4.50 -8.39
C GLN A 54 5.43 5.45 -8.72
N ASN A 55 4.86 6.14 -7.73
CA ASN A 55 3.77 7.09 -7.94
C ASN A 55 4.20 8.23 -8.88
N ALA A 56 5.43 8.73 -8.75
CA ALA A 56 5.98 9.71 -9.68
C ALA A 56 6.13 9.14 -11.09
N ALA A 57 6.58 7.89 -11.23
CA ALA A 57 6.66 7.23 -12.53
C ALA A 57 5.29 7.07 -13.18
N VAL A 58 4.26 6.66 -12.44
CA VAL A 58 2.88 6.55 -12.94
C VAL A 58 2.34 7.92 -13.39
N ALA A 59 2.60 8.98 -12.62
CA ALA A 59 2.18 10.33 -12.99
C ALA A 59 2.81 10.78 -14.33
N ASN A 60 4.11 10.55 -14.50
CA ASN A 60 4.80 10.88 -15.76
C ASN A 60 4.37 9.97 -16.93
N MET A 61 3.96 8.73 -16.66
CA MET A 61 3.43 7.83 -17.69
C MET A 61 2.05 8.28 -18.19
N GLN A 62 1.23 8.89 -17.32
CA GLN A 62 -0.11 9.39 -17.66
C GLN A 62 -0.09 10.73 -18.39
N ASP A 63 1.02 11.46 -18.33
CA ASP A 63 1.23 12.69 -19.09
C ASP A 63 1.43 12.38 -20.57
N THR A 64 0.39 12.64 -21.37
CA THR A 64 0.33 12.36 -22.82
C THR A 64 1.38 13.09 -23.67
N SER A 65 2.19 13.99 -23.07
CA SER A 65 3.25 14.72 -23.77
C SER A 65 4.59 13.98 -23.88
N VAL A 66 4.72 12.79 -23.28
CA VAL A 66 6.03 12.16 -23.04
C VAL A 66 6.25 10.89 -23.90
N ASP A 67 7.13 10.99 -24.91
CA ASP A 67 7.64 9.86 -25.75
C ASP A 67 8.46 8.80 -24.97
N ILE A 68 8.51 8.90 -23.64
CA ILE A 68 9.34 8.11 -22.73
C ILE A 68 8.45 7.22 -21.83
N TRP A 69 7.19 6.99 -22.21
CA TRP A 69 6.22 6.23 -21.41
C TRP A 69 6.69 4.80 -21.06
N GLN A 70 7.45 4.13 -21.96
CA GLN A 70 7.99 2.79 -21.72
C GLN A 70 8.96 2.76 -20.53
N PHE A 71 9.80 3.78 -20.39
CA PHE A 71 10.71 3.92 -19.25
C PHE A 71 9.91 4.01 -17.95
N TYR A 72 8.89 4.87 -17.92
CA TYR A 72 8.07 5.07 -16.72
C TYR A 72 7.18 3.87 -16.39
N ALA A 73 6.68 3.16 -17.40
CA ALA A 73 5.93 1.91 -17.24
C ALA A 73 6.82 0.83 -16.61
N GLN A 74 8.01 0.60 -17.15
CA GLN A 74 8.97 -0.37 -16.61
C GLN A 74 9.46 0.02 -15.20
N LEU A 75 9.71 1.32 -14.98
CA LEU A 75 10.11 1.83 -13.66
C LEU A 75 8.99 1.59 -12.64
N SER A 76 7.74 1.84 -13.03
CA SER A 76 6.58 1.59 -12.18
C SER A 76 6.45 0.11 -11.84
N SER A 77 6.54 -0.78 -12.84
CA SER A 77 6.45 -2.23 -12.65
C SER A 77 7.50 -2.76 -11.69
N GLY A 78 8.78 -2.44 -11.91
CA GLY A 78 9.85 -2.93 -11.05
C GLY A 78 9.82 -2.36 -9.64
N LEU A 79 9.30 -1.14 -9.43
CA LEU A 79 9.08 -0.61 -8.09
C LEU A 79 7.85 -1.24 -7.40
N ASP A 80 6.84 -1.67 -8.16
CA ASP A 80 5.74 -2.48 -7.62
C ASP A 80 6.23 -3.87 -7.18
N ASN A 81 7.21 -4.45 -7.89
CA ASN A 81 7.87 -5.70 -7.46
C ASN A 81 8.60 -5.52 -6.12
N LEU A 82 9.25 -4.37 -5.90
CA LEU A 82 9.83 -4.03 -4.59
C LEU A 82 8.75 -3.91 -3.51
N PHE A 83 7.64 -3.24 -3.81
CA PHE A 83 6.50 -3.15 -2.89
C PHE A 83 5.96 -4.54 -2.53
N THR A 84 5.75 -5.40 -3.52
CA THR A 84 5.31 -6.78 -3.34
C THR A 84 6.27 -7.57 -2.46
N GLY A 85 7.57 -7.55 -2.77
CA GLY A 85 8.57 -8.25 -1.99
C GLY A 85 8.68 -7.76 -0.55
N THR A 86 8.62 -6.43 -0.34
CA THR A 86 8.65 -5.84 1.00
C THR A 86 7.40 -6.17 1.82
N ILE A 87 6.20 -6.20 1.23
CA ILE A 87 4.97 -6.65 1.90
C ILE A 87 5.06 -8.13 2.30
N ILE A 88 5.53 -9.01 1.41
CA ILE A 88 5.71 -10.43 1.72
C ILE A 88 6.72 -10.60 2.87
N ALA A 89 7.85 -9.91 2.80
CA ALA A 89 8.86 -9.95 3.85
C ALA A 89 8.28 -9.45 5.20
N LEU A 90 7.50 -8.37 5.17
CA LEU A 90 6.84 -7.81 6.36
C LEU A 90 5.84 -8.80 6.97
N ALA A 91 5.02 -9.44 6.14
CA ALA A 91 4.02 -10.42 6.58
C ALA A 91 4.63 -11.64 7.28
N LEU A 92 5.88 -12.01 6.92
CA LEU A 92 6.60 -13.12 7.51
C LEU A 92 7.25 -12.79 8.86
N ILE A 93 7.44 -11.51 9.21
CA ILE A 93 8.20 -11.10 10.41
C ILE A 93 7.39 -10.31 11.44
N TYR A 94 6.30 -9.65 11.04
CA TYR A 94 5.58 -8.70 11.88
C TYR A 94 4.07 -8.70 11.58
N PRO A 95 3.18 -8.59 12.59
CA PRO A 95 3.44 -8.32 14.02
C PRO A 95 4.06 -9.48 14.81
N VAL A 96 3.77 -10.71 14.44
CA VAL A 96 4.34 -11.92 15.07
C VAL A 96 5.23 -12.61 14.05
N PRO A 97 6.51 -12.88 14.37
CA PRO A 97 7.43 -13.48 13.42
C PRO A 97 7.07 -14.95 13.13
N LEU A 98 6.75 -15.24 11.87
CA LEU A 98 6.59 -16.61 11.37
C LEU A 98 7.94 -17.27 11.14
N LEU A 99 8.95 -16.48 10.76
CA LEU A 99 10.34 -16.92 10.68
C LEU A 99 10.97 -16.90 12.07
N ARG A 100 11.18 -18.09 12.64
CA ARG A 100 11.48 -18.25 14.07
C ARG A 100 12.97 -18.29 14.41
N ASN A 101 13.81 -18.65 13.44
CA ASN A 101 15.26 -18.83 13.63
C ASN A 101 16.05 -18.03 12.58
N GLU A 102 17.32 -17.70 12.86
CA GLU A 102 18.18 -16.95 11.93
C GLU A 102 18.28 -17.62 10.55
N LYS A 103 18.37 -18.96 10.51
CA LYS A 103 18.36 -19.72 9.25
C LYS A 103 17.06 -19.52 8.46
N GLN A 104 15.91 -19.53 9.14
CA GLN A 104 14.61 -19.30 8.50
C GLN A 104 14.47 -17.87 8.01
N VAL A 105 14.98 -16.89 8.76
CA VAL A 105 15.03 -15.48 8.32
C VAL A 105 15.88 -15.36 7.05
N LYS A 106 17.09 -15.92 7.03
CA LYS A 106 17.95 -15.90 5.83
C LYS A 106 17.28 -16.56 4.63
N ILE A 107 16.76 -17.78 4.79
CA ILE A 107 16.10 -18.50 3.70
C ILE A 107 14.86 -17.74 3.21
N GLY A 108 14.00 -17.27 4.12
CA GLY A 108 12.78 -16.53 3.77
C GLY A 108 13.09 -15.27 2.98
N PHE A 109 14.04 -14.45 3.43
CA PHE A 109 14.45 -13.24 2.71
C PHE A 109 15.16 -13.57 1.38
N SER A 110 15.94 -14.65 1.31
CA SER A 110 16.54 -15.11 0.05
C SER A 110 15.48 -15.56 -0.95
N ILE A 111 14.41 -16.22 -0.51
CA ILE A 111 13.27 -16.61 -1.38
C ILE A 111 12.56 -15.36 -1.89
N VAL A 112 12.25 -14.40 -1.00
CA VAL A 112 11.61 -13.13 -1.40
C VAL A 112 12.48 -12.37 -2.39
N PHE A 113 13.78 -12.22 -2.11
CA PHE A 113 14.70 -11.55 -3.02
C PHE A 113 14.83 -12.31 -4.35
N GLY A 114 14.93 -13.64 -4.31
CA GLY A 114 14.95 -14.49 -5.50
C GLY A 114 13.69 -14.35 -6.35
N PHE A 115 12.52 -14.22 -5.72
CA PHE A 115 11.26 -13.94 -6.40
C PHE A 115 11.28 -12.58 -7.11
N ILE A 116 11.72 -11.50 -6.43
CA ILE A 116 11.83 -10.17 -7.05
C ILE A 116 12.77 -10.21 -8.26
N VAL A 117 13.94 -10.85 -8.12
CA VAL A 117 14.91 -11.00 -9.22
C VAL A 117 14.35 -11.84 -10.36
N TYR A 118 13.61 -12.90 -10.04
CA TYR A 118 12.97 -13.75 -11.05
C TYR A 118 11.94 -12.96 -11.87
N VAL A 119 11.05 -12.19 -11.23
CA VAL A 119 10.07 -11.37 -11.96
C VAL A 119 10.78 -10.32 -12.83
N MET A 120 11.81 -9.66 -12.30
CA MET A 120 12.65 -8.72 -13.04
C MET A 120 13.34 -9.36 -14.25
N LEU A 121 13.78 -10.62 -14.15
CA LEU A 121 14.32 -11.36 -15.30
C LEU A 121 13.26 -11.69 -16.34
N LEU A 122 12.02 -11.99 -15.93
CA LEU A 122 10.90 -12.17 -16.87
C LEU A 122 10.65 -10.89 -17.68
N GLU A 123 10.60 -9.74 -16.99
CA GLU A 123 10.41 -8.43 -17.62
C GLU A 123 11.51 -8.14 -18.66
N VAL A 124 12.79 -8.33 -18.31
CA VAL A 124 13.93 -8.11 -19.22
C VAL A 124 13.99 -9.15 -20.35
N SER A 125 13.47 -10.36 -20.14
CA SER A 125 13.45 -11.42 -21.16
C SER A 125 12.36 -11.23 -22.22
N GLY A 126 11.57 -10.16 -22.15
CA GLY A 126 10.45 -9.92 -23.06
C GLY A 126 9.19 -10.71 -22.71
N ASN A 127 9.07 -11.23 -21.48
CA ASN A 127 7.86 -11.93 -21.00
C ASN A 127 7.10 -11.18 -19.88
N PRO A 128 6.95 -9.84 -19.92
CA PRO A 128 6.21 -9.12 -18.89
C PRO A 128 4.71 -9.43 -18.94
N TYR A 129 4.01 -9.29 -17.82
CA TYR A 129 2.55 -9.43 -17.70
C TYR A 129 2.00 -10.82 -18.09
N THR A 130 2.77 -11.86 -17.75
CA THR A 130 2.40 -13.27 -17.96
C THR A 130 2.10 -13.97 -16.64
N VAL A 131 1.36 -15.09 -16.69
CA VAL A 131 1.07 -15.91 -15.50
C VAL A 131 2.30 -16.28 -14.67
N PHE A 132 3.48 -16.34 -15.31
CA PHE A 132 4.75 -16.67 -14.66
C PHE A 132 5.20 -15.62 -13.63
N GLU A 133 4.71 -14.38 -13.70
CA GLU A 133 4.94 -13.35 -12.68
C GLU A 133 4.21 -13.64 -11.36
N LEU A 134 3.29 -14.60 -11.37
CA LEU A 134 2.40 -14.90 -10.24
C LEU A 134 1.61 -13.66 -9.79
N PRO A 135 0.83 -13.03 -10.69
CA PRO A 135 0.05 -11.84 -10.37
C PRO A 135 -0.82 -12.05 -9.14
N GLY A 136 -0.82 -11.07 -8.24
CA GLY A 136 -1.60 -11.12 -7.00
C GLY A 136 -1.04 -12.01 -5.88
N ILE A 137 0.10 -12.68 -6.05
CA ILE A 137 0.70 -13.54 -5.00
C ILE A 137 0.89 -12.82 -3.65
N VAL A 138 1.17 -11.52 -3.69
CA VAL A 138 1.27 -10.66 -2.51
C VAL A 138 0.01 -10.72 -1.65
N TYR A 139 -1.17 -10.72 -2.28
CA TYR A 139 -2.45 -10.75 -1.59
C TYR A 139 -2.70 -12.10 -0.94
N TRP A 140 -2.36 -13.20 -1.61
CA TRP A 140 -2.49 -14.54 -1.06
C TRP A 140 -1.61 -14.73 0.18
N ILE A 141 -0.33 -14.38 0.09
CA ILE A 141 0.60 -14.54 1.21
C ILE A 141 0.21 -13.63 2.38
N ALA A 142 -0.09 -12.36 2.10
CA ALA A 142 -0.49 -11.40 3.13
C ALA A 142 -1.81 -11.81 3.81
N MET A 143 -2.80 -12.28 3.04
CA MET A 143 -4.05 -12.84 3.58
C MET A 143 -3.74 -14.01 4.51
N LEU A 144 -2.99 -15.02 4.04
CA LEU A 144 -2.69 -16.19 4.85
C LEU A 144 -1.94 -15.82 6.14
N CYS A 145 -0.96 -14.92 6.08
CA CYS A 145 -0.15 -14.56 7.24
C CYS A 145 -0.93 -13.65 8.20
N TRP A 146 -1.44 -12.51 7.75
CA TRP A 146 -2.07 -11.53 8.63
C TRP A 146 -3.49 -11.91 9.04
N SER A 147 -4.28 -12.58 8.20
CA SER A 147 -5.62 -13.01 8.60
C SER A 147 -5.56 -14.12 9.64
N THR A 148 -4.60 -15.05 9.54
CA THR A 148 -4.43 -16.09 10.57
C THR A 148 -3.99 -15.50 11.89
N MET A 149 -3.03 -14.56 11.89
CA MET A 149 -2.65 -13.82 13.09
C MET A 149 -3.84 -13.03 13.67
N TYR A 150 -4.53 -12.27 12.82
CA TYR A 150 -5.70 -11.50 13.22
C TYR A 150 -6.74 -12.37 13.91
N LEU A 151 -7.20 -13.45 13.26
CA LEU A 151 -8.19 -14.37 13.81
C LEU A 151 -7.72 -15.01 15.12
N LYS A 152 -6.46 -15.48 15.15
CA LYS A 152 -5.90 -16.18 16.31
C LYS A 152 -5.88 -15.30 17.55
N PHE A 153 -5.52 -14.02 17.41
CA PHE A 153 -5.36 -13.10 18.52
C PHE A 153 -6.65 -12.35 18.85
N ARG A 154 -7.49 -12.05 17.85
CA ARG A 154 -8.76 -11.34 18.07
C ARG A 154 -9.82 -12.21 18.73
N LEU A 155 -9.81 -13.52 18.46
CA LEU A 155 -10.79 -14.48 18.99
C LEU A 155 -10.35 -15.14 20.30
N ILE A 156 -9.30 -14.64 20.96
CA ILE A 156 -8.92 -15.11 22.29
C ILE A 156 -10.03 -14.74 23.28
N ASP A 157 -10.35 -15.66 24.19
CA ASP A 157 -11.35 -15.41 25.22
C ASP A 157 -10.98 -14.19 26.07
N PRO A 158 -11.95 -13.32 26.45
CA PRO A 158 -11.66 -12.09 27.20
C PRO A 158 -10.89 -12.29 28.50
N GLY A 159 -11.02 -13.45 29.15
CA GLY A 159 -10.28 -13.79 30.37
C GLY A 159 -8.80 -14.11 30.15
N ASN A 160 -8.39 -14.41 28.90
CA ASN A 160 -7.02 -14.75 28.51
C ASN A 160 -6.40 -13.71 27.56
N SER A 161 -7.18 -12.74 27.09
CA SER A 161 -6.68 -11.63 26.26
C SER A 161 -5.97 -10.59 27.12
N ASN A 162 -4.94 -9.98 26.55
CA ASN A 162 -4.29 -8.80 27.08
C ASN A 162 -4.19 -7.72 25.99
N ASP A 163 -3.82 -6.50 26.40
CA ASP A 163 -3.67 -5.37 25.47
C ASP A 163 -2.73 -5.70 24.30
N SER A 164 -1.67 -6.48 24.53
CA SER A 164 -0.74 -6.87 23.48
C SER A 164 -1.34 -7.82 22.45
N THR A 165 -2.20 -8.77 22.87
CA THR A 165 -2.92 -9.64 21.94
C THR A 165 -3.90 -8.85 21.08
N ASP A 166 -4.60 -7.88 21.67
CA ASP A 166 -5.46 -6.97 20.90
C ASP A 166 -4.66 -6.07 19.96
N ASN A 167 -3.47 -5.63 20.39
CA ASN A 167 -2.55 -4.86 19.57
C ASN A 167 -2.03 -5.68 18.37
N ILE A 168 -1.70 -6.96 18.54
CA ILE A 168 -1.30 -7.85 17.44
C ILE A 168 -2.43 -7.97 16.42
N ALA A 169 -3.67 -8.18 16.88
CA ALA A 169 -4.83 -8.22 16.00
C ALA A 169 -5.02 -6.88 15.28
N MET A 170 -4.96 -5.76 16.00
CA MET A 170 -5.08 -4.42 15.43
C MET A 170 -4.03 -4.17 14.35
N VAL A 171 -2.76 -4.50 14.59
CA VAL A 171 -1.68 -4.33 13.61
C VAL A 171 -1.90 -5.19 12.37
N SER A 172 -2.30 -6.46 12.56
CA SER A 172 -2.60 -7.36 11.44
C SER A 172 -3.74 -6.83 10.58
N GLY A 173 -4.81 -6.35 11.23
CA GLY A 173 -5.94 -5.71 10.55
C GLY A 173 -5.53 -4.43 9.82
N LEU A 174 -4.67 -3.60 10.41
CA LEU A 174 -4.14 -2.40 9.77
C LEU A 174 -3.30 -2.71 8.53
N PHE A 175 -2.45 -3.74 8.56
CA PHE A 175 -1.69 -4.15 7.38
C PHE A 175 -2.57 -4.74 6.28
N LEU A 176 -3.59 -5.52 6.64
CA LEU A 176 -4.60 -5.98 5.68
C LEU A 176 -5.34 -4.80 5.05
N THR A 177 -5.74 -3.79 5.83
CA THR A 177 -6.34 -2.57 5.31
C THR A 177 -5.36 -1.79 4.43
N LEU A 178 -4.09 -1.67 4.81
CA LEU A 178 -3.05 -0.99 4.02
C LEU A 178 -2.91 -1.65 2.64
N LEU A 179 -2.88 -2.98 2.57
CA LEU A 179 -2.70 -3.69 1.32
C LEU A 179 -4.00 -3.75 0.49
N MET A 180 -5.09 -4.17 1.12
CA MET A 180 -6.34 -4.60 0.46
C MET A 180 -7.49 -3.61 0.56
N GLY A 181 -7.35 -2.51 1.32
CA GLY A 181 -8.45 -1.60 1.63
C GLY A 181 -9.17 -1.06 0.38
N HIS A 182 -8.43 -0.58 -0.62
CA HIS A 182 -9.06 -0.12 -1.87
C HIS A 182 -9.89 -1.20 -2.56
N ILE A 183 -9.46 -2.48 -2.51
CA ILE A 183 -10.16 -3.62 -3.13
C ILE A 183 -11.44 -3.92 -2.37
N TRP A 184 -11.49 -3.70 -1.06
CA TRP A 184 -12.73 -3.89 -0.30
C TRP A 184 -13.86 -2.98 -0.78
N MET A 185 -13.56 -1.82 -1.37
CA MET A 185 -14.59 -0.95 -1.95
C MET A 185 -15.24 -1.57 -3.21
N TRP A 186 -14.70 -2.67 -3.74
CA TRP A 186 -15.21 -3.33 -4.95
C TRP A 186 -16.16 -4.49 -4.64
N TRP A 187 -16.41 -4.74 -3.34
CA TRP A 187 -17.23 -5.87 -2.88
C TRP A 187 -18.62 -6.00 -3.53
N PRO A 188 -19.39 -4.92 -3.81
CA PRO A 188 -20.71 -5.11 -4.38
C PRO A 188 -20.62 -5.56 -5.84
N GLY A 189 -19.60 -5.11 -6.59
CA GLY A 189 -19.39 -5.54 -7.98
C GLY A 189 -19.13 -7.04 -8.08
N MET A 190 -18.38 -7.59 -7.11
CA MET A 190 -18.16 -9.03 -7.00
C MET A 190 -19.46 -9.79 -6.73
N LEU A 191 -20.28 -9.33 -5.77
CA LEU A 191 -21.50 -10.04 -5.35
C LEU A 191 -22.66 -9.87 -6.34
N LEU A 192 -22.79 -8.70 -6.95
CA LEU A 192 -23.87 -8.35 -7.88
C LEU A 192 -23.50 -8.62 -9.34
N GLN A 193 -22.35 -9.25 -9.58
CA GLN A 193 -21.88 -9.64 -10.92
C GLN A 193 -21.75 -8.47 -11.89
N SER A 194 -21.27 -7.33 -11.40
CA SER A 194 -21.09 -6.14 -12.23
C SER A 194 -19.98 -6.29 -13.25
N ASN A 195 -20.20 -5.73 -14.43
CA ASN A 195 -19.22 -5.73 -15.51
C ASN A 195 -17.89 -5.10 -15.10
N TYR A 196 -17.90 -4.03 -14.30
CA TYR A 196 -16.68 -3.35 -13.84
C TYR A 196 -15.77 -4.24 -12.96
N PHE A 197 -16.29 -5.32 -12.38
CA PHE A 197 -15.50 -6.28 -11.59
C PHE A 197 -15.05 -7.49 -12.42
N TYR A 198 -15.92 -8.03 -13.29
CA TYR A 198 -15.64 -9.28 -14.00
C TYR A 198 -14.94 -9.09 -15.36
N PHE A 199 -15.12 -7.93 -16.02
CA PHE A 199 -14.40 -7.56 -17.25
C PHE A 199 -13.22 -6.64 -16.93
N PHE A 200 -12.40 -7.10 -15.99
CA PHE A 200 -11.26 -6.38 -15.46
C PHE A 200 -10.08 -6.45 -16.45
N ASP A 201 -9.67 -5.30 -16.99
CA ASP A 201 -8.50 -5.15 -17.86
C ASP A 201 -7.51 -4.19 -17.20
N LEU A 202 -6.47 -4.76 -16.57
CA LEU A 202 -5.43 -4.02 -15.86
C LEU A 202 -4.33 -3.51 -16.80
N GLY A 203 -4.12 -4.17 -17.94
CA GLY A 203 -3.03 -3.89 -18.88
C GLY A 203 -3.41 -2.96 -20.02
N GLY A 204 -4.69 -2.87 -20.35
CA GLY A 204 -5.19 -2.14 -21.52
C GLY A 204 -4.97 -2.91 -22.82
N GLY A 205 -5.74 -3.98 -23.03
CA GLY A 205 -5.74 -4.76 -24.27
C GLY A 205 -4.59 -5.77 -24.39
N PRO A 206 -3.81 -5.80 -25.48
CA PRO A 206 -2.83 -6.86 -25.75
C PRO A 206 -1.60 -6.84 -24.82
N MET A 207 -1.52 -5.89 -23.90
CA MET A 207 -0.43 -5.79 -22.93
C MET A 207 -0.40 -6.95 -21.94
N THR A 208 -1.54 -7.52 -21.59
CA THR A 208 -1.66 -8.59 -20.60
C THR A 208 -2.17 -9.88 -21.22
N SER A 209 -1.76 -11.01 -20.66
CA SER A 209 -2.36 -12.29 -21.03
C SER A 209 -3.70 -12.48 -20.31
N MET A 210 -4.69 -13.10 -20.96
CA MET A 210 -6.01 -13.40 -20.35
C MET A 210 -5.88 -14.15 -19.02
N THR A 211 -4.93 -15.08 -18.92
CA THR A 211 -4.64 -15.81 -17.68
C THR A 211 -4.09 -14.93 -16.57
N TRP A 212 -3.33 -13.89 -16.91
CA TRP A 212 -2.79 -12.94 -15.94
C TRP A 212 -3.91 -12.05 -15.38
N ASP A 213 -4.80 -11.54 -16.23
CA ASP A 213 -5.97 -10.77 -15.79
C ASP A 213 -6.92 -11.60 -14.92
N TYR A 214 -7.16 -12.86 -15.30
CA TYR A 214 -7.95 -13.80 -14.49
C TYR A 214 -7.35 -14.01 -13.09
N LEU A 215 -6.04 -14.21 -12.98
CA LEU A 215 -5.38 -14.43 -11.68
C LEU A 215 -5.37 -13.17 -10.80
N TRP A 216 -5.24 -11.99 -11.38
CA TRP A 216 -5.43 -10.75 -10.63
C TRP A 216 -6.85 -10.62 -10.09
N ASN A 217 -7.86 -10.89 -10.92
CA ASN A 217 -9.26 -10.82 -10.51
C ASN A 217 -9.60 -11.85 -9.43
N ALA A 218 -9.08 -13.08 -9.55
CA ALA A 218 -9.18 -14.10 -8.51
C ALA A 218 -8.56 -13.62 -7.19
N SER A 219 -7.42 -12.94 -7.26
CA SER A 219 -6.77 -12.36 -6.09
C SER A 219 -7.59 -11.22 -5.47
N TYR A 220 -8.26 -10.39 -6.28
CA TYR A 220 -9.17 -9.35 -5.80
C TYR A 220 -10.38 -9.92 -5.07
N THR A 221 -10.94 -11.02 -5.58
CA THR A 221 -12.02 -11.75 -4.92
C THR A 221 -11.61 -12.21 -3.52
N ILE A 222 -10.39 -12.73 -3.38
CA ILE A 222 -9.86 -13.16 -2.08
C ILE A 222 -9.65 -11.99 -1.12
N CYS A 223 -9.17 -10.86 -1.62
CA CYS A 223 -9.06 -9.64 -0.84
C CYS A 223 -10.43 -9.22 -0.28
N ILE A 224 -11.49 -9.26 -1.11
CA ILE A 224 -12.85 -8.93 -0.68
C ILE A 224 -13.36 -9.91 0.37
N VAL A 225 -13.21 -11.22 0.14
CA VAL A 225 -13.60 -12.26 1.11
C VAL A 225 -12.88 -12.05 2.45
N THR A 226 -11.59 -11.69 2.40
CA THR A 226 -10.80 -11.36 3.60
C THR A 226 -11.35 -10.14 4.32
N GLY A 227 -11.74 -9.09 3.60
CA GLY A 227 -12.38 -7.90 4.17
C GLY A 227 -13.71 -8.23 4.83
N ILE A 228 -14.56 -9.04 4.17
CA ILE A 228 -15.84 -9.49 4.72
C ILE A 228 -15.62 -10.31 6.00
N MET A 229 -14.59 -11.17 6.01
CA MET A 229 -14.21 -11.93 7.20
C MET A 229 -13.82 -10.99 8.36
N LEU A 230 -12.96 -10.00 8.13
CA LEU A 230 -12.57 -9.02 9.16
C LEU A 230 -13.80 -8.26 9.70
N LEU A 231 -14.65 -7.76 8.80
CA LEU A 231 -15.86 -7.05 9.16
C LEU A 231 -16.80 -7.94 10.00
N SER A 232 -16.99 -9.18 9.58
CA SER A 232 -17.84 -10.15 10.28
C SER A 232 -17.33 -10.45 11.69
N VAL A 233 -16.01 -10.63 11.83
CA VAL A 233 -15.36 -10.88 13.13
C VAL A 233 -15.47 -9.65 14.04
N GLU A 234 -15.27 -8.44 13.52
CA GLU A 234 -15.41 -7.23 14.34
C GLU A 234 -16.86 -6.98 14.76
N ILE A 235 -17.85 -7.22 13.89
CA ILE A 235 -19.27 -7.14 14.25
C ILE A 235 -19.59 -8.17 15.34
N TYR A 236 -19.08 -9.40 15.20
CA TYR A 236 -19.23 -10.45 16.21
C TYR A 236 -18.64 -10.04 17.56
N GLN A 237 -17.39 -9.54 17.58
CA GLN A 237 -16.76 -9.10 18.82
C GLN A 237 -17.43 -7.87 19.42
N TYR A 238 -17.91 -6.94 18.59
CA TYR A 238 -18.71 -5.80 19.03
C TYR A 238 -20.02 -6.24 19.69
N SER A 239 -20.71 -7.25 19.12
CA SER A 239 -21.95 -7.80 19.70
C SER A 239 -21.72 -8.46 21.07
N LYS A 240 -20.50 -8.93 21.35
CA LYS A 240 -20.06 -9.45 22.65
C LYS A 240 -19.55 -8.38 23.63
N GLY A 241 -19.61 -7.10 23.26
CA GLY A 241 -19.12 -5.98 24.08
C GLY A 241 -17.60 -5.73 23.99
N ASN A 242 -16.87 -6.44 23.13
CA ASN A 242 -15.44 -6.22 22.89
C ASN A 242 -15.23 -5.49 21.55
N GLY A 243 -15.64 -4.22 21.47
CA GLY A 243 -15.48 -3.40 20.27
C GLY A 243 -14.03 -2.96 20.03
N SER A 244 -13.51 -3.14 18.81
CA SER A 244 -12.20 -2.60 18.42
C SER A 244 -12.32 -1.29 17.65
N LYS A 245 -11.30 -0.45 17.77
CA LYS A 245 -11.14 0.74 16.91
C LYS A 245 -11.00 0.39 15.43
N LEU A 246 -10.61 -0.85 15.12
CA LEU A 246 -10.51 -1.34 13.74
C LEU A 246 -11.87 -1.33 13.02
N LEU A 247 -12.98 -1.58 13.72
CA LEU A 247 -14.31 -1.57 13.11
C LEU A 247 -14.64 -0.21 12.48
N TYR A 248 -14.33 0.88 13.18
CA TYR A 248 -14.52 2.24 12.67
C TYR A 248 -13.64 2.56 11.46
N LEU A 249 -12.53 1.85 11.28
CA LEU A 249 -11.68 1.99 10.10
C LEU A 249 -12.21 1.19 8.91
N ILE A 250 -12.72 -0.02 9.14
CA ILE A 250 -13.13 -0.94 8.07
C ILE A 250 -14.50 -0.58 7.48
N VAL A 251 -15.47 -0.22 8.34
CA VAL A 251 -16.86 0.09 7.92
C VAL A 251 -16.93 1.13 6.80
N PRO A 252 -16.19 2.26 6.84
CA PRO A 252 -16.17 3.24 5.75
C PRO A 252 -15.80 2.65 4.38
N TYR A 253 -14.87 1.69 4.31
CA TYR A 253 -14.50 1.06 3.02
C TYR A 253 -15.68 0.30 2.41
N PHE A 254 -16.46 -0.41 3.23
CA PHE A 254 -17.64 -1.15 2.76
C PHE A 254 -18.80 -0.23 2.38
N ILE A 255 -19.02 0.86 3.14
CA ILE A 255 -20.02 1.89 2.80
C ILE A 255 -19.64 2.57 1.49
N LEU A 256 -18.38 2.99 1.34
CA LEU A 256 -17.88 3.57 0.09
C LEU A 256 -18.06 2.58 -1.06
N GLY A 257 -17.82 1.28 -0.85
CA GLY A 257 -18.09 0.30 -1.89
C GLY A 257 -19.55 0.28 -2.36
N ALA A 258 -20.50 0.29 -1.43
CA ALA A 258 -21.93 0.34 -1.76
C ALA A 258 -22.32 1.58 -2.57
N ILE A 259 -21.77 2.76 -2.21
CA ILE A 259 -21.96 3.99 -2.98
C ILE A 259 -21.29 3.87 -4.36
N GLY A 260 -20.08 3.30 -4.41
CA GLY A 260 -19.33 3.10 -5.64
C GLY A 260 -20.05 2.22 -6.65
N TYR A 261 -20.78 1.21 -6.20
CA TYR A 261 -21.62 0.39 -7.09
C TYR A 261 -22.67 1.23 -7.83
N ILE A 262 -23.31 2.20 -7.16
CA ILE A 262 -24.28 3.10 -7.79
C ILE A 262 -23.59 3.97 -8.85
N VAL A 263 -22.38 4.44 -8.54
CA VAL A 263 -21.58 5.29 -9.46
C VAL A 263 -21.10 4.51 -10.69
N TYR A 264 -20.52 3.32 -10.50
CA TYR A 264 -19.94 2.51 -11.56
C TYR A 264 -20.96 1.73 -12.39
N SER A 265 -22.19 1.54 -11.89
CA SER A 265 -23.27 0.89 -12.64
C SER A 265 -24.09 1.87 -13.48
N ALA A 266 -23.72 3.17 -13.46
CA ALA A 266 -24.36 4.16 -14.31
C ALA A 266 -24.09 3.85 -15.80
N PRO A 267 -25.10 3.94 -16.69
CA PRO A 267 -25.04 3.45 -18.09
C PRO A 267 -23.91 4.00 -18.97
N GLU A 268 -23.23 5.07 -18.56
CA GLU A 268 -22.21 5.77 -19.36
C GLU A 268 -20.75 5.44 -18.96
N THR A 269 -20.51 4.48 -18.06
CA THR A 269 -19.18 4.29 -17.44
C THR A 269 -18.53 2.94 -17.75
N THR A 270 -18.05 2.74 -18.98
CA THR A 270 -16.98 1.76 -19.24
C THR A 270 -15.68 2.29 -18.62
N VAL A 271 -15.34 1.78 -17.43
CA VAL A 271 -14.12 2.19 -16.71
C VAL A 271 -12.91 1.49 -17.32
N SER A 272 -12.12 2.21 -18.12
CA SER A 272 -10.76 1.80 -18.49
C SER A 272 -9.78 2.22 -17.39
N HIS A 273 -8.94 1.30 -16.90
CA HIS A 273 -7.98 1.57 -15.83
C HIS A 273 -6.66 2.19 -16.29
N THR A 274 -6.40 2.19 -17.59
CA THR A 274 -5.08 2.51 -18.13
C THR A 274 -5.06 3.69 -19.08
N ARG A 275 -6.20 4.13 -19.66
CA ARG A 275 -6.23 5.29 -20.57
C ARG A 275 -7.56 6.04 -20.56
N GLY A 276 -7.49 7.35 -20.32
CA GLY A 276 -8.39 8.33 -20.94
C GLY A 276 -9.47 8.98 -20.06
N THR A 277 -9.11 10.09 -19.40
CA THR A 277 -9.61 11.46 -19.71
C THR A 277 -11.09 11.71 -19.99
N ASN A 278 -12.03 10.97 -19.41
CA ASN A 278 -13.41 11.44 -19.38
C ASN A 278 -13.75 11.94 -17.98
N ASP A 279 -14.22 13.20 -17.91
CA ASP A 279 -14.76 13.91 -16.74
C ASP A 279 -16.06 13.26 -16.20
N THR A 280 -16.02 11.93 -16.03
CA THR A 280 -17.16 11.14 -15.58
C THR A 280 -17.14 11.06 -14.06
N LEU A 281 -18.33 10.90 -13.49
CA LEU A 281 -18.50 10.64 -12.06
C LEU A 281 -17.67 9.43 -11.59
N ALA A 282 -17.48 8.42 -12.44
CA ALA A 282 -16.64 7.24 -12.16
C ALA A 282 -15.15 7.58 -12.01
N SER A 283 -14.62 8.50 -12.83
CA SER A 283 -13.24 8.98 -12.72
C SER A 283 -13.02 9.73 -11.40
N ILE A 284 -13.93 10.64 -11.05
CA ILE A 284 -13.90 11.38 -9.78
C ILE A 284 -14.02 10.41 -8.60
N TRP A 285 -14.90 9.40 -8.71
CA TRP A 285 -15.06 8.39 -7.68
C TRP A 285 -13.81 7.53 -7.49
N ASN A 286 -13.14 7.12 -8.57
CA ASN A 286 -11.88 6.40 -8.50
C ASN A 286 -10.76 7.24 -7.85
N LEU A 287 -10.75 8.55 -8.11
CA LEU A 287 -9.84 9.49 -7.45
C LEU A 287 -10.10 9.55 -5.93
N LEU A 288 -11.38 9.67 -5.53
CA LEU A 288 -11.82 9.70 -4.13
C LEU A 288 -11.52 8.40 -3.37
N THR A 289 -11.59 7.27 -4.05
CA THR A 289 -11.52 5.95 -3.42
C THR A 289 -10.13 5.33 -3.56
N SER A 290 -9.85 4.73 -4.72
CA SER A 290 -8.62 3.98 -4.96
C SER A 290 -7.38 4.87 -4.87
N GLN A 291 -7.37 6.01 -5.58
CA GLN A 291 -6.18 6.86 -5.63
C GLN A 291 -5.86 7.48 -4.27
N LEU A 292 -6.85 8.05 -3.58
CA LEU A 292 -6.68 8.57 -2.22
C LEU A 292 -6.19 7.47 -1.26
N HIS A 293 -6.66 6.24 -1.41
CA HIS A 293 -6.14 5.14 -0.60
C HIS A 293 -4.66 4.88 -0.86
N PHE A 294 -4.25 4.80 -2.14
CA PHE A 294 -2.87 4.54 -2.54
C PHE A 294 -1.91 5.67 -2.14
N THR A 295 -2.31 6.93 -2.31
CA THR A 295 -1.43 8.09 -2.15
C THR A 295 -1.41 8.64 -0.73
N VAL A 296 -2.52 8.54 0.01
CA VAL A 296 -2.66 9.15 1.35
C VAL A 296 -2.89 8.10 2.43
N MET A 297 -3.92 7.24 2.30
CA MET A 297 -4.30 6.34 3.41
C MET A 297 -3.21 5.31 3.72
N ARG A 298 -2.55 4.74 2.72
CA ARG A 298 -1.46 3.77 2.92
C ARG A 298 -0.31 4.35 3.74
N PRO A 299 0.29 5.51 3.36
CA PRO A 299 1.28 6.19 4.20
C PRO A 299 0.77 6.49 5.61
N MET A 300 -0.47 6.96 5.76
CA MET A 300 -1.07 7.25 7.07
C MET A 300 -1.16 6.01 7.96
N ILE A 301 -1.63 4.89 7.43
CA ILE A 301 -1.75 3.63 8.18
C ILE A 301 -0.38 3.14 8.62
N ALA A 302 0.61 3.13 7.72
CA ALA A 302 1.95 2.67 8.09
C ALA A 302 2.62 3.58 9.13
N MET A 303 2.45 4.88 9.00
CA MET A 303 2.97 5.85 9.95
C MET A 303 2.33 5.71 11.33
N PHE A 304 1.01 5.49 11.34
CA PHE A 304 0.30 5.14 12.56
C PHE A 304 0.88 3.86 13.18
N VAL A 305 1.18 2.84 12.37
CA VAL A 305 1.78 1.60 12.85
C VAL A 305 3.19 1.86 13.43
N LEU A 306 4.02 2.61 12.72
CA LEU A 306 5.40 2.91 13.13
C LEU A 306 5.44 3.66 14.47
N LEU A 307 4.62 4.70 14.61
CA LEU A 307 4.56 5.55 15.80
C LEU A 307 3.90 4.84 16.99
N LYS A 308 2.70 4.28 16.77
CA LYS A 308 1.89 3.75 17.87
C LYS A 308 2.43 2.43 18.41
N PHE A 309 2.94 1.55 17.55
CA PHE A 309 3.46 0.24 17.97
C PHE A 309 4.97 0.24 18.18
N GLY A 310 5.57 1.43 18.31
CA GLY A 310 6.94 1.57 18.81
C GLY A 310 8.03 1.04 17.89
N LEU A 311 7.78 0.97 16.57
CA LEU A 311 8.79 0.54 15.59
C LEU A 311 9.95 1.52 15.43
N PHE A 312 9.90 2.66 16.12
CA PHE A 312 11.07 3.44 16.48
C PHE A 312 10.86 4.17 17.82
N ASN A 313 11.94 4.41 18.55
CA ASN A 313 11.94 5.19 19.76
C ASN A 313 12.07 6.69 19.44
N ILE A 314 11.16 7.48 20.02
CA ILE A 314 11.24 8.94 20.06
C ILE A 314 12.02 9.30 21.32
N ASN A 315 13.23 9.82 21.15
CA ASN A 315 14.07 10.42 22.17
C ASN A 315 14.27 11.92 21.86
N GLU A 316 14.94 12.68 22.73
CA GLU A 316 15.14 14.13 22.53
C GLU A 316 15.76 14.48 21.17
N ASP A 317 16.68 13.64 20.68
CA ASP A 317 17.36 13.83 19.39
C ASP A 317 16.48 13.55 18.16
N THR A 318 15.50 12.65 18.28
CA THR A 318 14.64 12.21 17.17
C THR A 318 13.25 12.83 17.22
N LYS A 319 12.85 13.40 18.37
CA LYS A 319 11.55 14.07 18.57
C LYS A 319 11.30 15.19 17.57
N PRO A 320 12.25 16.09 17.25
CA PRO A 320 12.02 17.14 16.25
C PRO A 320 11.71 16.55 14.87
N MET A 321 12.42 15.49 14.49
CA MET A 321 12.27 14.85 13.20
C MET A 321 10.95 14.08 13.09
N ALA A 322 10.56 13.34 14.14
CA ALA A 322 9.28 12.65 14.22
C ALA A 322 8.10 13.64 14.18
N LYS A 323 8.24 14.80 14.85
CA LYS A 323 7.24 15.88 14.81
C LYS A 323 7.07 16.44 13.40
N ILE A 324 8.16 16.79 12.73
CA ILE A 324 8.14 17.27 11.33
C ILE A 324 7.49 16.24 10.41
N MET A 325 7.83 14.96 10.57
CA MET A 325 7.28 13.87 9.77
C MET A 325 5.76 13.74 9.92
N THR A 326 5.25 13.82 11.15
CA THR A 326 3.80 13.81 11.41
C THR A 326 3.10 15.06 10.88
N ILE A 327 3.72 16.23 11.02
CA ILE A 327 3.21 17.50 10.46
C ILE A 327 3.09 17.38 8.94
N ILE A 328 4.17 16.99 8.25
CA ILE A 328 4.16 16.79 6.78
C ILE A 328 3.04 15.84 6.39
N LEU A 329 2.86 14.74 7.11
CA LEU A 329 1.79 13.78 6.84
C LEU A 329 0.40 14.40 6.92
N ILE A 330 0.12 15.13 8.00
CA ILE A 330 -1.21 15.74 8.22
C ILE A 330 -1.44 16.86 7.22
N VAL A 331 -0.46 17.74 6.99
CA VAL A 331 -0.55 18.84 6.03
C VAL A 331 -0.79 18.30 4.62
N VAL A 332 -0.03 17.30 4.19
CA VAL A 332 -0.18 16.71 2.85
C VAL A 332 -1.50 15.95 2.71
N ALA A 333 -1.89 15.15 3.70
CA ALA A 333 -3.18 14.47 3.69
C ALA A 333 -4.34 15.48 3.62
N THR A 334 -4.25 16.57 4.39
CA THR A 334 -5.24 17.64 4.38
C THR A 334 -5.27 18.36 3.03
N SER A 335 -4.11 18.66 2.44
CA SER A 335 -4.00 19.25 1.11
C SER A 335 -4.63 18.36 0.04
N ALA A 336 -4.35 17.06 0.05
CA ALA A 336 -4.91 16.09 -0.88
C ALA A 336 -6.44 15.97 -0.74
N ILE A 337 -6.96 15.92 0.49
CA ILE A 337 -8.40 15.94 0.75
C ILE A 337 -9.03 17.24 0.23
N LEU A 338 -8.36 18.37 0.38
CA LEU A 338 -8.86 19.68 -0.06
C LEU A 338 -8.87 19.81 -1.58
N GLU A 339 -7.81 19.38 -2.26
CA GLU A 339 -7.79 19.26 -3.72
C GLU A 339 -8.94 18.38 -4.23
N LEU A 340 -9.24 17.31 -3.48
CA LEU A 340 -10.33 16.42 -3.80
C LEU A 340 -11.71 17.06 -3.56
N ILE A 341 -11.90 17.78 -2.46
CA ILE A 341 -13.14 18.54 -2.21
C ILE A 341 -13.36 19.59 -3.30
N GLN A 342 -12.30 20.30 -3.72
CA GLN A 342 -12.33 21.26 -4.83
C GLN A 342 -12.71 20.60 -6.16
N SER A 343 -12.34 19.33 -6.36
CA SER A 343 -12.73 18.57 -7.55
C SER A 343 -14.22 18.20 -7.58
N ILE A 344 -14.84 18.00 -6.41
CA ILE A 344 -16.25 17.60 -6.27
C ILE A 344 -17.17 18.81 -6.27
N VAL A 345 -16.80 19.86 -5.53
CA VAL A 345 -17.62 21.07 -5.40
C VAL A 345 -16.93 22.19 -6.18
N PRO A 346 -17.53 22.68 -7.29
CA PRO A 346 -16.99 23.83 -8.02
C PRO A 346 -17.21 25.11 -7.21
N ILE A 347 -16.37 25.31 -6.19
CA ILE A 347 -16.35 26.51 -5.34
C ILE A 347 -15.47 27.56 -6.01
N ASN A 348 -15.86 28.83 -5.95
CA ASN A 348 -15.02 29.96 -6.36
C ASN A 348 -13.64 29.87 -5.66
N GLN A 349 -12.54 30.02 -6.43
CA GLN A 349 -11.17 29.91 -5.95
C GLN A 349 -10.87 30.79 -4.73
N MET A 350 -11.46 31.98 -4.62
CA MET A 350 -11.27 32.84 -3.44
C MET A 350 -11.93 32.29 -2.18
N ILE A 351 -13.13 31.70 -2.31
CA ILE A 351 -13.86 31.10 -1.18
C ILE A 351 -13.18 29.78 -0.79
N SER A 352 -12.72 29.01 -1.78
CA SER A 352 -11.97 27.80 -1.53
C SER A 352 -10.65 28.09 -0.82
N ALA A 353 -9.88 29.09 -1.25
CA ALA A 353 -8.66 29.53 -0.59
C ALA A 353 -8.92 30.06 0.84
N ALA A 354 -10.03 30.76 1.08
CA ALA A 354 -10.42 31.20 2.41
C ALA A 354 -10.80 30.03 3.34
N LEU A 355 -11.59 29.07 2.85
CA LEU A 355 -11.90 27.83 3.57
C LEU A 355 -10.64 27.00 3.83
N LEU A 356 -9.73 26.94 2.85
CA LEU A 356 -8.43 26.30 2.96
C LEU A 356 -7.62 26.94 4.09
N GLY A 357 -7.54 28.27 4.12
CA GLY A 357 -6.87 29.03 5.18
C GLY A 357 -7.45 28.74 6.57
N ILE A 358 -8.78 28.62 6.69
CA ILE A 358 -9.46 28.28 7.94
C ILE A 358 -9.16 26.83 8.36
N ILE A 359 -9.26 25.88 7.43
CA ILE A 359 -9.00 24.46 7.71
C ILE A 359 -7.53 24.24 8.10
N ILE A 360 -6.61 24.88 7.40
CA ILE A 360 -5.17 24.84 7.72
C ILE A 360 -4.91 25.51 9.07
N ALA A 361 -5.49 26.68 9.35
CA ALA A 361 -5.32 27.36 10.63
C ALA A 361 -5.85 26.54 11.81
N LEU A 362 -6.97 25.81 11.63
CA LEU A 362 -7.50 24.87 12.61
C LEU A 362 -6.65 23.60 12.72
N GLY A 363 -6.07 23.14 11.60
CA GLY A 363 -5.19 21.97 11.51
C GLY A 363 -3.87 22.17 12.26
N ILE A 364 -3.25 23.35 12.15
CA ILE A 364 -1.92 23.66 12.72
C ILE A 364 -1.86 23.47 14.25
N GLY A 365 -2.97 23.62 14.99
CA GLY A 365 -3.02 23.33 16.44
C GLY A 365 -3.38 21.88 16.79
N TRP A 366 -4.00 21.15 15.86
CA TRP A 366 -4.41 19.76 16.05
C TRP A 366 -3.25 18.79 15.79
N GLU A 367 -2.30 19.18 14.94
CA GLU A 367 -1.10 18.41 14.59
C GLU A 367 -0.21 18.13 15.80
N GLU A 368 0.11 19.16 16.61
CA GLU A 368 0.97 19.01 17.79
C GLU A 368 0.32 18.13 18.86
N ARG A 369 -0.98 18.33 19.12
CA ARG A 369 -1.75 17.46 20.04
C ARG A 369 -1.85 16.02 19.54
N SER A 370 -2.01 15.83 18.24
CA SER A 370 -2.07 14.50 17.63
C SER A 370 -0.73 13.79 17.71
N PHE A 371 0.37 14.49 17.42
CA PHE A 371 1.73 13.97 17.61
C PHE A 371 1.98 13.59 19.06
N ASP A 372 1.72 14.48 20.02
CA ASP A 372 1.96 14.20 21.44
C ASP A 372 1.11 13.02 21.92
N ARG A 373 -0.14 12.89 21.47
CA ARG A 373 -1.00 11.75 21.82
C ARG A 373 -0.52 10.43 21.21
N LEU A 374 -0.01 10.45 19.98
CA LEU A 374 0.55 9.27 19.30
C LEU A 374 1.92 8.87 19.88
N ALA A 375 2.76 9.84 20.23
CA ALA A 375 4.10 9.62 20.76
C ALA A 375 4.10 9.21 22.24
N SER A 376 3.17 9.72 23.04
CA SER A 376 3.08 9.44 24.48
C SER A 376 2.37 8.13 24.81
N ASN A 377 1.48 7.63 23.94
CA ASN A 377 0.68 6.44 24.20
C ASN A 377 1.11 5.25 23.31
N LYS A 378 2.34 4.77 23.55
CA LYS A 378 2.89 3.61 22.84
C LYS A 378 2.17 2.34 23.25
N SER A 379 1.71 1.57 22.26
CA SER A 379 1.11 0.26 22.42
C SER A 379 2.15 -0.82 22.19
N ASN A 380 2.29 -1.75 23.15
CA ASN A 380 3.24 -2.85 23.03
C ASN A 380 2.53 -4.10 22.46
N VAL A 381 3.22 -4.88 21.62
CA VAL A 381 2.69 -6.12 21.03
C VAL A 381 3.22 -7.39 21.72
N ARG A 382 4.14 -7.27 22.68
CA ARG A 382 4.84 -8.37 23.35
C ARG A 382 4.47 -8.56 24.82
N VAL A 383 4.12 -7.49 25.53
CA VAL A 383 3.90 -7.52 26.99
C VAL A 383 2.77 -8.49 27.34
N GLY A 384 3.07 -9.49 28.17
CA GLY A 384 2.12 -10.53 28.57
C GLY A 384 1.83 -11.60 27.51
N VAL A 385 2.44 -11.53 26.32
CA VAL A 385 2.35 -12.57 25.29
C VAL A 385 3.41 -13.64 25.55
N GLY A 386 3.04 -14.92 25.47
CA GLY A 386 3.97 -16.01 25.76
C GLY A 386 5.22 -15.98 24.86
N LYS A 387 6.40 -16.19 25.46
CA LYS A 387 7.72 -16.17 24.77
C LYS A 387 7.78 -17.05 23.51
N ARG A 388 6.93 -18.08 23.41
CA ARG A 388 6.80 -18.93 22.22
C ARG A 388 6.43 -18.17 20.95
N TRP A 389 5.82 -16.99 21.05
CA TRP A 389 5.41 -16.17 19.90
C TRP A 389 6.50 -15.19 19.45
N PHE A 390 7.45 -14.87 20.33
CA PHE A 390 8.56 -13.96 20.05
C PHE A 390 9.89 -14.66 20.32
N PRO A 391 10.41 -15.42 19.33
CA PRO A 391 11.70 -16.06 19.46
C PRO A 391 12.82 -15.01 19.47
N ASN A 392 13.84 -15.27 20.28
CA ASN A 392 15.04 -14.44 20.30
C ASN A 392 15.95 -14.82 19.14
N VAL A 393 15.91 -14.02 18.08
CA VAL A 393 16.82 -14.14 16.94
C VAL A 393 17.81 -12.97 17.00
N PHE A 394 19.09 -13.28 16.94
CA PHE A 394 20.11 -12.25 16.86
C PHE A 394 20.33 -11.86 15.39
N ILE A 395 20.02 -10.60 15.06
CA ILE A 395 20.32 -10.03 13.75
C ILE A 395 21.32 -8.90 13.95
N SER A 396 22.50 -9.04 13.36
CA SER A 396 23.53 -8.01 13.48
C SER A 396 23.13 -6.72 12.77
N GLN A 397 23.56 -5.58 13.31
CA GLN A 397 23.35 -4.27 12.69
C GLN A 397 23.86 -4.24 11.23
N LYS A 398 24.98 -4.90 10.96
CA LYS A 398 25.54 -5.06 9.60
C LYS A 398 24.57 -5.74 8.64
N THR A 399 23.75 -6.67 9.11
CA THR A 399 22.72 -7.33 8.29
C THR A 399 21.57 -6.38 7.97
N LEU A 400 21.17 -5.56 8.94
CA LEU A 400 20.15 -4.52 8.73
C LEU A 400 20.64 -3.43 7.75
N GLU A 401 21.91 -3.04 7.83
CA GLU A 401 22.53 -2.10 6.87
C GLU A 401 22.67 -2.69 5.47
N ARG A 402 22.96 -4.01 5.36
CA ARG A 402 22.95 -4.70 4.08
C ARG A 402 21.57 -4.71 3.43
N LEU A 403 20.50 -4.87 4.21
CA LEU A 403 19.13 -4.77 3.68
C LEU A 403 18.89 -3.39 3.06
N ASP A 404 19.31 -2.32 3.74
CA ASP A 404 19.20 -0.98 3.18
C ASP A 404 19.97 -0.82 1.88
N PHE A 405 21.19 -1.35 1.83
CA PHE A 405 22.02 -1.31 0.63
C PHE A 405 21.40 -2.11 -0.52
N ILE A 406 20.84 -3.30 -0.26
CA ILE A 406 20.17 -4.13 -1.27
C ILE A 406 18.97 -3.38 -1.85
N CYS A 407 18.13 -2.75 -1.03
CA CYS A 407 17.00 -1.97 -1.51
C CYS A 407 17.44 -0.76 -2.36
N LEU A 408 18.48 -0.05 -1.94
CA LEU A 408 19.05 1.06 -2.72
C LEU A 408 19.58 0.57 -4.08
N VAL A 409 20.37 -0.51 -4.08
CA VAL A 409 20.93 -1.10 -5.30
C VAL A 409 19.81 -1.55 -6.22
N TYR A 410 18.77 -2.20 -5.68
CA TYR A 410 17.62 -2.60 -6.47
C TYR A 410 16.96 -1.42 -7.19
N ILE A 411 16.74 -0.30 -6.48
CA ILE A 411 16.20 0.92 -7.08
C ILE A 411 17.11 1.42 -8.21
N LEU A 412 18.42 1.46 -8.01
CA LEU A 412 19.37 1.89 -9.06
C LEU A 412 19.38 0.96 -10.27
N VAL A 413 19.31 -0.36 -10.04
CA VAL A 413 19.27 -1.34 -11.12
C VAL A 413 17.96 -1.23 -11.90
N ILE A 414 16.81 -1.00 -11.24
CA ILE A 414 15.56 -0.83 -11.98
C ILE A 414 15.58 0.44 -12.83
N PHE A 415 16.17 1.54 -12.37
CA PHE A 415 16.39 2.72 -13.22
C PHE A 415 17.17 2.39 -14.49
N LEU A 416 18.24 1.59 -14.37
CA LEU A 416 19.04 1.15 -15.52
C LEU A 416 18.23 0.24 -16.46
N ILE A 417 17.46 -0.70 -15.91
CA ILE A 417 16.63 -1.60 -16.72
C ILE A 417 15.53 -0.84 -17.44
N SER A 418 14.84 0.09 -16.76
CA SER A 418 13.84 0.96 -17.38
C SER A 418 14.42 1.73 -18.56
N PHE A 419 15.67 2.20 -18.43
CA PHE A 419 16.37 2.86 -19.53
C PHE A 419 16.64 1.91 -20.69
N ILE A 420 17.12 0.69 -20.43
CA ILE A 420 17.38 -0.33 -21.46
C ILE A 420 16.08 -0.73 -22.18
N VAL A 421 15.01 -1.00 -21.44
CA VAL A 421 13.69 -1.39 -21.98
C VAL A 421 13.15 -0.30 -22.90
N TRP A 422 13.29 0.97 -22.50
CA TRP A 422 12.89 2.10 -23.35
C TRP A 422 13.75 2.20 -24.62
N GLN A 423 15.07 2.09 -24.52
CA GLN A 423 15.97 2.21 -25.69
C GLN A 423 15.86 1.03 -26.68
N THR A 424 15.28 -0.09 -26.24
CA THR A 424 15.13 -1.31 -27.06
C THR A 424 13.70 -1.51 -27.58
N ASP A 425 12.76 -0.61 -27.27
CA ASP A 425 11.34 -0.72 -27.63
C ASP A 425 10.71 -2.08 -27.28
N MET A 426 11.19 -2.68 -26.17
CA MET A 426 10.84 -4.04 -25.80
C MET A 426 9.33 -4.19 -25.51
N LEU A 427 8.73 -3.22 -24.80
CA LEU A 427 7.30 -3.27 -24.47
C LEU A 427 6.42 -3.10 -25.72
N VAL A 428 6.86 -2.30 -26.70
CA VAL A 428 6.15 -2.15 -27.97
C VAL A 428 6.19 -3.45 -28.77
N THR A 429 7.35 -4.11 -28.80
CA THR A 429 7.51 -5.40 -29.50
C THR A 429 6.57 -6.45 -28.91
N VAL A 430 6.53 -6.58 -27.58
CA VAL A 430 5.63 -7.52 -26.88
C VAL A 430 4.16 -7.22 -27.17
N MET A 431 3.76 -5.95 -27.21
CA MET A 431 2.38 -5.58 -27.58
C MET A 431 2.03 -6.03 -28.99
N LEU A 432 2.92 -5.82 -29.96
CA LEU A 432 2.68 -6.17 -31.36
C LEU A 432 2.57 -7.69 -31.54
N GLU A 433 3.43 -8.46 -30.88
CA GLU A 433 3.37 -9.93 -30.90
C GLU A 433 2.04 -10.45 -30.35
N ARG A 434 1.63 -9.96 -29.17
CA ARG A 434 0.35 -10.38 -28.56
C ARG A 434 -0.87 -9.93 -29.35
N TYR A 435 -0.80 -8.76 -29.97
CA TYR A 435 -1.87 -8.29 -30.85
C TYR A 435 -2.01 -9.18 -32.11
N ALA A 436 -0.88 -9.62 -32.69
CA ALA A 436 -0.87 -10.56 -33.80
C ALA A 436 -1.43 -11.94 -33.40
N GLU A 437 -1.05 -12.44 -32.22
CA GLU A 437 -1.58 -13.69 -31.66
C GLU A 437 -3.09 -13.63 -31.37
N ALA A 438 -3.61 -12.47 -30.98
CA ALA A 438 -5.03 -12.24 -30.71
C ALA A 438 -5.89 -12.12 -31.99
N GLY A 439 -5.31 -12.25 -33.19
CA GLY A 439 -6.03 -12.26 -34.47
C GLY A 439 -6.30 -10.88 -35.07
N GLY A 440 -5.54 -9.85 -34.68
CA GLY A 440 -5.58 -8.53 -35.31
C GLY A 440 -4.98 -8.56 -36.73
N VAL A 441 -5.84 -8.70 -37.74
CA VAL A 441 -5.47 -8.44 -39.15
C VAL A 441 -5.26 -6.93 -39.31
N GLY A 442 -4.09 -6.54 -39.84
CA GLY A 442 -3.63 -5.16 -39.96
C GLY A 442 -4.38 -4.26 -40.93
#